data_AF-A0A537Q6F5-F1
#
_entry.id   AF-A0A537Q6F5-F1
#
_cell.length_a   1.000
_cell.length_b   1.000
_cell.length_c   1.000
_cell.angle_alpha   90.00
_cell.angle_beta   90.00
_cell.angle_gamma   90.00
#
_symmetry.space_group_name_H-M   'P 1'
#
loop_
_entity.id
_entity.type
_entity.pdbx_description
1 polymer ?
#
loop_
_entity_poly.entity_id
_entity_poly.type
_entity_poly.pdbx_seq_one_letter_code
_entity_poly.pdbx_strand_id
1 'polypeptide(L)'
;MLSGAILAPFGQARATDLTGAWATSADECKNVFVRKGKANQTTFAPMSEVHGGGFIAEQNRLIGRTAKCTIKAKKDDGQTVNIVASCATDIMLSSVQFQLNVVNQDKIQRLFPGMPDMEIYYYRCQL
;
A
#
# COMPACT_ATOMS: atom_id res chain seq x y z
N MET A 1 21.57 46.77 -10.21
CA MET A 1 20.88 45.54 -10.66
C MET A 1 20.62 44.70 -9.41
N LEU A 2 19.39 44.71 -8.88
CA LEU A 2 19.03 43.93 -7.68
C LEU A 2 18.70 42.50 -8.09
N SER A 3 19.52 41.53 -7.69
CA SER A 3 19.19 40.10 -7.77
C SER A 3 18.12 39.75 -6.74
N GLY A 4 16.89 39.53 -7.19
CA GLY A 4 15.82 38.95 -6.37
C GLY A 4 16.04 37.45 -6.24
N ALA A 5 16.28 36.97 -5.02
CA ALA A 5 16.30 35.55 -4.71
C ALA A 5 14.87 35.00 -4.76
N ILE A 6 14.60 34.11 -5.72
CA ILE A 6 13.33 33.39 -5.81
C ILE A 6 13.34 32.30 -4.73
N LEU A 7 12.63 32.55 -3.63
CA LEU A 7 12.29 31.51 -2.65
C LEU A 7 11.17 30.66 -3.26
N ALA A 8 11.53 29.55 -3.91
CA ALA A 8 10.56 28.55 -4.30
C ALA A 8 9.93 27.92 -3.03
N PRO A 9 8.60 27.77 -2.95
CA PRO A 9 7.98 27.06 -1.85
C PRO A 9 8.41 25.59 -1.92
N PHE A 10 9.24 25.16 -0.98
CA PHE A 10 9.44 23.74 -0.70
C PHE A 10 8.11 23.20 -0.19
N GLY A 11 7.29 22.64 -1.07
CA GLY A 11 6.15 21.85 -0.66
C GLY A 11 6.66 20.74 0.26
N GLN A 12 6.24 20.74 1.53
CA GLN A 12 6.51 19.60 2.41
C GLN A 12 5.88 18.38 1.73
N ALA A 13 6.70 17.52 1.15
CA ALA A 13 6.29 16.18 0.77
C ALA A 13 5.81 15.50 2.05
N ARG A 14 4.49 15.51 2.27
CA ARG A 14 3.90 14.76 3.36
C ARG A 14 4.00 13.30 2.97
N ALA A 15 4.57 12.50 3.86
CA ALA A 15 4.59 11.06 3.67
C ALA A 15 3.17 10.56 3.42
N THR A 16 3.02 9.73 2.41
CA THR A 16 1.77 9.08 2.04
C THR A 16 1.35 8.17 3.19
N ASP A 17 0.16 8.41 3.75
CA ASP A 17 -0.41 7.53 4.75
C ASP A 17 -1.00 6.29 4.08
N LEU A 18 -0.27 5.19 4.09
CA LEU A 18 -0.75 3.91 3.57
C LEU A 18 -1.55 3.10 4.60
N THR A 19 -1.70 3.57 5.84
CA THR A 19 -2.30 2.79 6.93
C THR A 19 -3.74 2.40 6.61
N GLY A 20 -4.09 1.13 6.83
CA GLY A 20 -5.43 0.61 6.60
C GLY A 20 -5.49 -0.51 5.56
N ALA A 21 -6.70 -0.86 5.15
CA ALA A 21 -6.97 -1.94 4.21
C ALA A 21 -7.12 -1.44 2.78
N TRP A 22 -6.59 -2.21 1.83
CA TRP A 22 -6.55 -1.88 0.41
C TRP A 22 -6.94 -3.10 -0.42
N ALA A 23 -7.92 -2.94 -1.31
CA ALA A 23 -8.41 -4.01 -2.20
C ALA A 23 -8.12 -3.70 -3.66
N THR A 24 -8.03 -4.72 -4.52
CA THR A 24 -7.89 -4.52 -5.97
C THR A 24 -9.18 -4.03 -6.64
N SER A 25 -10.32 -4.10 -5.94
CA SER A 25 -11.61 -3.54 -6.33
C SER A 25 -12.22 -2.82 -5.13
N ALA A 26 -12.66 -1.57 -5.32
CA ALA A 26 -13.32 -0.79 -4.27
C ALA A 26 -14.66 -1.40 -3.83
N ASP A 27 -15.41 -1.96 -4.80
CA ASP A 27 -16.74 -2.53 -4.55
C ASP A 27 -16.69 -3.82 -3.72
N GLU A 28 -15.54 -4.52 -3.76
CA GLU A 28 -15.34 -5.80 -3.06
C GLU A 28 -14.78 -5.62 -1.65
N CYS A 29 -14.54 -4.40 -1.18
CA CYS A 29 -13.93 -4.16 0.14
C CYS A 29 -14.60 -4.91 1.30
N LYS A 30 -15.95 -4.97 1.30
CA LYS A 30 -16.73 -5.68 2.34
C LYS A 30 -16.68 -7.21 2.23
N ASN A 31 -16.30 -7.72 1.06
CA ASN A 31 -16.13 -9.15 0.81
C ASN A 31 -14.67 -9.59 1.00
N VAL A 32 -13.71 -8.66 0.88
CA VAL A 32 -12.28 -8.92 1.11
C VAL A 32 -11.92 -8.78 2.58
N PHE A 33 -12.49 -7.80 3.29
CA PHE A 33 -12.13 -7.48 4.66
C PHE A 33 -13.34 -7.49 5.60
N VAL A 34 -13.10 -7.89 6.84
CA VAL A 34 -14.06 -7.81 7.95
C VAL A 34 -13.38 -7.21 9.16
N ARG A 35 -14.17 -6.63 10.06
CA ARG A 35 -13.68 -6.25 11.39
C ARG A 35 -13.98 -7.32 12.41
N LYS A 36 -13.01 -7.60 13.29
CA LYS A 36 -13.10 -8.67 14.28
C LYS A 36 -12.66 -8.23 15.67
N GLY A 37 -13.32 -8.78 16.69
CA GLY A 37 -12.98 -8.63 18.09
C GLY A 37 -13.37 -7.27 18.68
N LYS A 38 -13.15 -7.12 19.99
CA LYS A 38 -13.54 -5.91 20.74
C LYS A 38 -12.79 -4.65 20.29
N ALA A 39 -11.58 -4.82 19.77
CA ALA A 39 -10.75 -3.73 19.26
C ALA A 39 -11.04 -3.36 17.79
N ASN A 40 -12.06 -3.96 17.17
CA ASN A 40 -12.50 -3.67 15.80
C ASN A 40 -11.36 -3.79 14.77
N GLN A 41 -10.50 -4.79 14.94
CA GLN A 41 -9.31 -4.98 14.09
C GLN A 41 -9.74 -5.43 12.70
N THR A 42 -9.19 -4.80 11.67
CA THR A 42 -9.44 -5.19 10.28
C THR A 42 -8.64 -6.46 9.95
N THR A 43 -9.29 -7.44 9.34
CA THR A 43 -8.68 -8.69 8.88
C THR A 43 -9.34 -9.14 7.58
N PHE A 44 -8.81 -10.19 6.94
CA PHE A 44 -9.41 -10.78 5.74
C PHE A 44 -10.68 -11.58 6.07
N ALA A 45 -11.72 -11.41 5.26
CA ALA A 45 -12.94 -12.20 5.31
C ALA A 45 -12.67 -13.66 4.91
N PRO A 46 -13.39 -14.67 5.44
CA PRO A 46 -13.29 -16.04 4.92
C PRO A 46 -13.45 -16.08 3.40
N MET A 47 -12.63 -16.90 2.71
CA MET A 47 -12.63 -17.02 1.24
C MET A 47 -12.44 -15.71 0.43
N SER A 48 -11.92 -14.63 1.03
CA SER A 48 -11.72 -13.32 0.37
C SER A 48 -11.04 -13.37 -1.00
N GLU A 49 -10.18 -14.36 -1.24
CA GLU A 49 -9.46 -14.57 -2.50
C GLU A 49 -10.36 -14.71 -3.74
N VAL A 50 -11.63 -15.13 -3.58
CA VAL A 50 -12.59 -15.21 -4.70
C VAL A 50 -13.12 -13.84 -5.12
N HIS A 51 -12.97 -12.83 -4.26
CA HIS A 51 -13.40 -11.44 -4.47
C HIS A 51 -12.24 -10.54 -4.91
N GLY A 52 -11.04 -11.09 -5.07
CA GLY A 52 -9.84 -10.39 -5.50
C GLY A 52 -8.75 -10.33 -4.43
N GLY A 53 -7.73 -9.54 -4.73
CA GLY A 53 -6.57 -9.36 -3.86
C GLY A 53 -6.73 -8.18 -2.91
N GLY A 54 -5.89 -8.15 -1.89
CA GLY A 54 -5.80 -7.01 -1.00
C GLY A 54 -4.66 -7.14 0.00
N PHE A 55 -4.37 -6.04 0.69
CA PHE A 55 -3.43 -6.01 1.79
C PHE A 55 -3.90 -5.05 2.88
N ILE A 56 -3.40 -5.27 4.10
CA ILE A 56 -3.56 -4.37 5.23
C ILE A 56 -2.17 -3.79 5.54
N ALA A 57 -2.05 -2.47 5.49
CA ALA A 57 -0.84 -1.76 5.84
C ALA A 57 -0.94 -1.26 7.28
N GLU A 58 0.07 -1.62 8.06
CA GLU A 58 0.32 -1.14 9.42
C GLU A 58 1.66 -0.38 9.44
N GLN A 59 2.01 0.22 10.57
CA GLN A 59 3.19 1.08 10.71
C GLN A 59 4.49 0.48 10.15
N ASN A 60 4.74 -0.81 10.37
CA ASN A 60 5.95 -1.49 9.89
C ASN A 60 5.68 -2.83 9.19
N ARG A 61 4.44 -3.07 8.76
CA ARG A 61 4.02 -4.36 8.21
C ARG A 61 3.05 -4.18 7.05
N LEU A 62 3.17 -5.09 6.08
CA LEU A 62 2.15 -5.31 5.07
C LEU A 62 1.61 -6.73 5.27
N ILE A 63 0.31 -6.86 5.40
CA ILE A 63 -0.36 -8.14 5.67
C ILE A 63 -1.22 -8.47 4.46
N GLY A 64 -0.79 -9.45 3.68
CA GLY A 64 -1.61 -10.09 2.67
C GLY A 64 -2.36 -11.29 3.26
N ARG A 65 -3.25 -11.88 2.45
CA ARG A 65 -3.98 -13.10 2.82
C ARG A 65 -3.06 -14.29 3.10
N THR A 66 -2.02 -14.46 2.28
CA THR A 66 -1.11 -15.61 2.31
C THR A 66 0.32 -15.27 2.72
N ALA A 67 0.62 -13.97 2.89
CA ALA A 67 1.97 -13.50 3.18
C ALA A 67 1.94 -12.37 4.22
N LYS A 68 2.91 -12.38 5.13
CA LYS A 68 3.16 -11.28 6.08
C LYS A 68 4.53 -10.69 5.79
N CYS A 69 4.57 -9.41 5.51
CA CYS A 69 5.79 -8.69 5.20
C CYS A 69 6.16 -7.73 6.33
N THR A 70 7.42 -7.75 6.73
CA THR A 70 8.02 -6.73 7.60
C THR A 70 8.73 -5.70 6.74
N ILE A 71 8.35 -4.43 6.88
CA ILE A 71 9.01 -3.34 6.15
C ILE A 71 10.42 -3.16 6.72
N LYS A 72 11.41 -3.13 5.82
CA LYS A 72 12.83 -2.94 6.16
C LYS A 72 13.31 -1.54 5.80
N ALA A 73 12.81 -1.01 4.70
CA ALA A 73 13.03 0.36 4.29
C ALA A 73 11.80 0.90 3.56
N LYS A 74 11.51 2.19 3.73
CA LYS A 74 10.50 2.91 2.98
C LYS A 74 11.08 4.25 2.54
N LYS A 75 11.00 4.54 1.25
CA LYS A 75 11.27 5.86 0.67
C LYS A 75 9.98 6.38 0.06
N ASP A 76 9.60 7.59 0.45
CA ASP A 76 8.36 8.24 0.06
C ASP A 76 8.69 9.67 -0.35
N ASP A 77 8.36 10.03 -1.58
CA ASP A 77 8.54 11.37 -2.14
C ASP A 77 7.20 12.09 -2.42
N GLY A 78 6.09 11.52 -1.94
CA GLY A 78 4.73 12.05 -2.10
C GLY A 78 4.03 11.65 -3.40
N GLN A 79 4.77 11.26 -4.45
CA GLN A 79 4.19 10.70 -5.68
C GLN A 79 4.47 9.21 -5.78
N THR A 80 5.65 8.78 -5.37
CA THR A 80 6.09 7.39 -5.40
C THR A 80 6.42 6.92 -3.99
N VAL A 81 5.99 5.71 -3.66
CA VAL A 81 6.41 5.00 -2.45
C VAL A 81 7.15 3.73 -2.84
N ASN A 82 8.42 3.65 -2.43
CA ASN A 82 9.28 2.49 -2.60
C ASN A 82 9.44 1.79 -1.26
N ILE A 83 9.07 0.53 -1.18
CA ILE A 83 9.10 -0.28 0.04
C ILE A 83 9.95 -1.51 -0.20
N VAL A 84 10.97 -1.72 0.61
CA VAL A 84 11.69 -2.99 0.69
C VAL A 84 11.18 -3.73 1.91
N ALA A 85 10.66 -4.94 1.72
CA ALA A 85 10.08 -5.73 2.79
C ALA A 85 10.53 -7.19 2.74
N SER A 86 10.69 -7.78 3.93
CA SER A 86 10.91 -9.22 4.09
C SER A 86 9.55 -9.89 4.26
N CYS A 87 9.13 -10.67 3.27
CA CYS A 87 7.84 -11.34 3.22
C CYS A 87 7.98 -12.83 3.54
N ALA A 88 7.18 -13.30 4.49
CA ALA A 88 7.07 -14.71 4.85
C ALA A 88 5.70 -15.25 4.43
N THR A 89 5.70 -16.40 3.76
CA THR A 89 4.55 -17.30 3.60
C THR A 89 4.74 -18.52 4.51
N ASP A 90 3.82 -19.49 4.46
CA ASP A 90 3.96 -20.73 5.23
C ASP A 90 5.17 -21.60 4.80
N ILE A 91 5.74 -21.34 3.62
CA ILE A 91 6.80 -22.16 3.02
C ILE A 91 8.11 -21.38 2.84
N MET A 92 8.03 -20.08 2.50
CA MET A 92 9.19 -19.32 2.03
C MET A 92 9.33 -17.95 2.69
N LEU A 93 10.58 -17.54 2.86
CA LEU A 93 10.97 -16.17 3.19
C LEU A 93 11.62 -15.53 1.95
N SER A 94 11.20 -14.33 1.58
CA SER A 94 11.76 -13.59 0.45
C SER A 94 11.87 -12.10 0.74
N SER A 95 12.85 -11.44 0.13
CA SER A 95 12.94 -9.98 0.12
C SER A 95 12.26 -9.45 -1.15
N VAL A 96 11.27 -8.57 -0.98
CA VAL A 96 10.45 -8.03 -2.07
C VAL A 96 10.54 -6.52 -2.07
N GLN A 97 10.69 -5.93 -3.27
CA GLN A 97 10.57 -4.50 -3.49
C GLN A 97 9.20 -4.18 -4.09
N PHE A 98 8.44 -3.33 -3.39
CA PHE A 98 7.18 -2.78 -3.89
C PHE A 98 7.42 -1.33 -4.31
N GLN A 99 7.02 -1.02 -5.54
CA GLN A 99 6.99 0.35 -6.03
C GLN A 99 5.54 0.74 -6.27
N LEU A 100 5.12 1.86 -5.71
CA LEU A 100 3.75 2.36 -5.77
C LEU A 100 3.77 3.77 -6.33
N ASN A 101 2.87 4.07 -7.25
CA ASN A 101 2.51 5.43 -7.63
C ASN A 101 1.23 5.83 -6.88
N VAL A 102 1.24 7.00 -6.27
CA VAL A 102 0.13 7.55 -5.49
C VAL A 102 -0.75 8.35 -6.44
N VAL A 103 -1.91 7.80 -6.81
CA VAL A 103 -2.86 8.48 -7.68
C VAL A 103 -3.62 9.54 -6.89
N ASN A 104 -4.11 9.16 -5.71
CA ASN A 104 -4.68 10.05 -4.69
C ASN A 104 -4.69 9.34 -3.33
N GLN A 105 -5.34 9.94 -2.32
CA GLN A 105 -5.38 9.39 -0.95
C GLN A 105 -6.04 8.00 -0.85
N ASP A 106 -6.94 7.64 -1.77
CA ASP A 106 -7.72 6.40 -1.74
C ASP A 106 -7.43 5.47 -2.91
N LYS A 107 -6.47 5.82 -3.77
CA LYS A 107 -6.07 5.02 -4.94
C LYS A 107 -4.57 5.06 -5.14
N ILE A 108 -3.98 3.87 -5.21
CA ILE A 108 -2.58 3.69 -5.55
C ILE A 108 -2.46 2.71 -6.72
N GLN A 109 -1.39 2.84 -7.48
CA GLN A 109 -1.03 1.93 -8.56
C GLN A 109 0.27 1.22 -8.17
N ARG A 110 0.31 -0.10 -8.31
CA ARG A 110 1.55 -0.85 -8.19
C ARG A 110 2.30 -0.81 -9.51
N LEU A 111 3.56 -0.43 -9.43
CA LEU A 111 4.49 -0.43 -10.56
C LEU A 111 5.34 -1.71 -10.54
N PHE A 112 5.54 -2.28 -11.72
CA PHE A 112 6.36 -3.45 -11.94
C PHE A 112 7.52 -3.08 -12.87
N PRO A 113 8.73 -2.80 -12.33
CA PRO A 113 9.89 -2.46 -13.15
C PRO A 113 10.14 -3.50 -14.24
N GLY A 114 10.27 -3.05 -15.49
CA GLY A 114 10.46 -3.92 -16.65
C GLY A 114 9.19 -4.54 -17.24
N MET A 115 8.01 -4.26 -16.68
CA MET A 115 6.70 -4.70 -17.18
C MET A 115 5.71 -3.53 -17.24
N PRO A 116 5.84 -2.62 -18.24
CA PRO A 116 5.07 -1.37 -18.29
C PRO A 116 3.56 -1.60 -18.48
N ASP A 117 3.15 -2.70 -19.13
CA ASP A 117 1.75 -3.01 -19.40
C ASP A 117 1.01 -3.65 -18.21
N MET A 118 1.72 -3.95 -17.12
CA MET A 118 1.12 -4.55 -15.93
C MET A 118 0.61 -3.47 -14.98
N GLU A 119 -0.69 -3.20 -15.05
CA GLU A 119 -1.35 -2.25 -14.16
C GLU A 119 -2.19 -2.97 -13.09
N ILE A 120 -1.78 -2.84 -11.83
CA ILE A 120 -2.61 -3.23 -10.69
C ILE A 120 -2.89 -1.98 -9.86
N TYR A 121 -4.17 -1.67 -9.68
CA TYR A 121 -4.61 -0.62 -8.78
C TYR A 121 -5.07 -1.22 -7.45
N TYR A 122 -4.88 -0.48 -6.37
CA TYR A 122 -5.48 -0.75 -5.08
C TYR A 122 -6.27 0.47 -4.61
N TYR A 123 -7.42 0.18 -4.03
CA TYR A 123 -8.39 1.13 -3.53
C TYR A 123 -8.48 1.01 -2.01
N ARG A 124 -8.46 2.14 -1.31
CA ARG A 124 -8.58 2.15 0.14
C ARG A 124 -9.99 1.74 0.54
N CYS A 125 -10.08 0.81 1.47
CA CYS A 125 -11.35 0.33 2.00
C CYS A 125 -11.81 1.16 3.20
N GLN A 126 -12.95 1.84 3.03
CA GLN A 126 -13.69 2.51 4.10
C GLN A 126 -14.63 1.47 4.74
N LEU A 127 -14.08 0.65 5.64
CA LEU A 127 -14.83 -0.42 6.30
C LEU A 127 -15.76 0.12 7.37
#